data_AF-A0A922Z016-F1
#
_entry.id   AF-A0A922Z016-F1
#
_cell.length_a   1.000
_cell.length_b   1.000
_cell.length_c   1.000
_cell.angle_alpha   90.00
_cell.angle_beta   90.00
_cell.angle_gamma   90.00
#
_symmetry.space_group_name_H-M   'P 1'
#
loop_
_entity.id
_entity.type
_entity.pdbx_description
1 polymer ?
#
loop_
_entity_poly.entity_id
_entity_poly.type
_entity_poly.pdbx_seq_one_letter_code
_entity_poly.pdbx_strand_id
1 'polypeptide(L)'
;MINVRAPLSAQVIEWLVKPGDPVQAGAVLVVLESMKMEHEVRADAAMQVTLLHVGVGDTVAAGEMLVSAQPVQTEVQPSGDIRAAVKAHKAPEDPVCRGDLHRLRDRLAWTEDAARPEAVSRRHAQGLRTARENIAALCDEGSFLEYGALAVAAQRSRRSEEDLMANTPADGMVTGIGSVNGTVFGEARARTVVMAYDATVLAGTQGMRNHQKTDR
;
A
#
# COMPACT_ATOMS: atom_id res chain seq x y z
N MET A 1 7.14 -29.25 2.20
CA MET A 1 8.24 -28.54 1.52
C MET A 1 7.60 -27.40 0.75
N ILE A 2 8.04 -26.16 0.97
CA ILE A 2 7.53 -24.96 0.30
C ILE A 2 8.41 -24.71 -0.93
N ASN A 3 7.79 -24.50 -2.08
CA ASN A 3 8.48 -24.21 -3.34
C ASN A 3 8.03 -22.84 -3.85
N VAL A 4 8.98 -21.93 -4.00
CA VAL A 4 8.74 -20.62 -4.62
C VAL A 4 9.15 -20.69 -6.08
N ARG A 5 8.29 -20.21 -6.97
CA ARG A 5 8.47 -20.25 -8.42
C ARG A 5 8.51 -18.86 -9.02
N ALA A 6 9.17 -18.73 -10.17
CA ALA A 6 9.20 -17.48 -10.92
C ALA A 6 7.79 -17.14 -11.43
N PRO A 7 7.24 -15.95 -11.14
CA PRO A 7 5.90 -15.58 -11.59
C PRO A 7 5.87 -15.25 -13.09
N LEU A 8 7.01 -14.90 -13.67
CA LEU A 8 7.18 -14.45 -15.03
C LEU A 8 8.58 -14.78 -15.54
N SER A 9 8.78 -14.75 -16.85
CA SER A 9 10.11 -14.96 -17.44
C SER A 9 10.99 -13.71 -17.25
N ALA A 10 12.12 -13.85 -16.58
CA ALA A 10 12.96 -12.75 -16.11
C ALA A 10 14.42 -13.14 -15.92
N GLN A 11 15.30 -12.16 -15.74
CA GLN A 11 16.66 -12.35 -15.25
C GLN A 11 16.72 -12.15 -13.72
N VAL A 12 17.48 -12.97 -13.01
CA VAL A 12 17.72 -12.81 -11.57
C VAL A 12 18.73 -11.68 -11.34
N ILE A 13 18.33 -10.63 -10.61
CA ILE A 13 19.19 -9.48 -10.32
C ILE A 13 19.88 -9.60 -8.97
N GLU A 14 19.12 -9.96 -7.94
CA GLU A 14 19.64 -10.00 -6.58
C GLU A 14 18.85 -10.97 -5.70
N TRP A 15 19.58 -11.75 -4.90
CA TRP A 15 19.03 -12.55 -3.82
C TRP A 15 19.15 -11.81 -2.48
N LEU A 16 18.04 -11.69 -1.77
CA LEU A 16 17.96 -11.06 -0.44
C LEU A 16 18.01 -12.09 0.69
N VAL A 17 18.13 -13.37 0.35
CA VAL A 17 18.17 -14.51 1.28
C VAL A 17 19.25 -15.50 0.85
N LYS A 18 19.70 -16.33 1.79
CA LYS A 18 20.66 -17.41 1.56
C LYS A 18 20.11 -18.74 2.09
N PRO A 19 20.60 -19.90 1.60
CA PRO A 19 20.29 -21.19 2.21
C PRO A 19 20.60 -21.19 3.71
N GLY A 20 19.63 -21.62 4.52
CA GLY A 20 19.67 -21.63 5.98
C GLY A 20 18.89 -20.48 6.64
N ASP A 21 18.59 -19.40 5.90
CA ASP A 21 17.96 -18.22 6.47
C ASP A 21 16.49 -18.48 6.87
N PRO A 22 16.06 -18.02 8.06
CA PRO A 22 14.65 -17.96 8.42
C PRO A 22 14.00 -16.74 7.75
N VAL A 23 12.87 -16.95 7.11
CA VAL A 23 12.11 -15.95 6.36
C VAL A 23 10.69 -15.88 6.90
N GLN A 24 10.20 -14.66 7.14
CA GLN A 24 8.82 -14.43 7.57
C GLN A 24 7.88 -14.33 6.35
N ALA A 25 6.59 -14.61 6.54
CA ALA A 25 5.59 -14.39 5.50
C ALA A 25 5.62 -12.91 5.03
N GLY A 26 5.64 -12.68 3.72
CA GLY A 26 5.70 -11.38 3.07
C GLY A 26 7.11 -10.80 2.84
N ALA A 27 8.15 -11.42 3.38
CA ALA A 27 9.53 -10.99 3.14
C ALA A 27 9.96 -11.22 1.69
N VAL A 28 10.75 -10.30 1.13
CA VAL A 28 11.27 -10.40 -0.23
C VAL A 28 12.42 -11.40 -0.28
N LEU A 29 12.39 -12.28 -1.27
CA LEU A 29 13.37 -13.34 -1.48
C LEU A 29 14.38 -12.97 -2.56
N VAL A 30 13.87 -12.51 -3.71
CA VAL A 30 14.65 -12.23 -4.91
C VAL A 30 14.02 -11.12 -5.71
N VAL A 31 14.87 -10.32 -6.36
CA VAL A 31 14.47 -9.31 -7.35
C VAL A 31 14.77 -9.87 -8.73
N LEU A 32 13.75 -9.88 -9.58
CA LEU A 32 13.81 -10.31 -10.98
C LEU A 32 13.67 -9.10 -11.90
N GLU A 33 14.40 -9.06 -13.02
CA GLU A 33 14.21 -8.06 -14.07
C GLU A 33 13.57 -8.68 -15.31
N SER A 34 12.46 -8.10 -15.75
CA SER A 34 11.86 -8.43 -17.05
C SER A 34 11.40 -7.16 -17.73
N MET A 35 11.72 -7.02 -19.02
CA MET A 35 11.31 -5.87 -19.83
C MET A 35 11.65 -4.50 -19.19
N LYS A 36 12.85 -4.37 -18.60
CA LYS A 36 13.35 -3.17 -17.88
C LYS A 36 12.57 -2.83 -16.59
N MET A 37 11.84 -3.80 -16.05
CA MET A 37 11.07 -3.65 -14.82
C MET A 37 11.56 -4.66 -13.78
N GLU A 38 11.74 -4.20 -12.55
CA GLU A 38 12.08 -5.04 -11.41
C GLU A 38 10.80 -5.60 -10.77
N HIS A 39 10.84 -6.88 -10.40
CA HIS A 39 9.75 -7.61 -9.79
C HIS A 39 10.25 -8.36 -8.55
N GLU A 40 9.66 -8.04 -7.40
CA GLU A 40 9.99 -8.66 -6.13
C GLU A 40 9.20 -9.95 -5.92
N VAL A 41 9.89 -11.07 -5.74
CA VAL A 41 9.26 -12.34 -5.34
C VAL A 41 9.30 -12.46 -3.81
N ARG A 42 8.13 -12.62 -3.19
CA ARG A 42 7.96 -12.67 -1.73
C ARG A 42 7.63 -14.07 -1.23
N ALA A 43 7.90 -14.33 0.05
CA ALA A 43 7.54 -15.57 0.72
C ALA A 43 6.06 -15.61 1.10
N ASP A 44 5.32 -16.64 0.69
CA ASP A 44 3.90 -16.79 1.03
C ASP A 44 3.66 -17.20 2.50
N ALA A 45 4.67 -17.79 3.14
CA ALA A 45 4.60 -18.29 4.50
C ALA A 45 5.95 -18.18 5.22
N ALA A 46 5.93 -18.27 6.56
CA ALA A 46 7.14 -18.39 7.34
C ALA A 46 7.87 -19.69 7.00
N MET A 47 9.15 -19.58 6.61
CA MET A 47 9.91 -20.70 6.08
C MET A 47 11.40 -20.56 6.35
N GLN A 48 12.12 -21.68 6.36
CA GLN A 48 13.57 -21.71 6.35
C GLN A 48 14.07 -22.12 4.96
N VAL A 49 14.85 -21.25 4.33
CA VAL A 49 15.38 -21.48 2.98
C VAL A 49 16.29 -22.71 3.01
N THR A 50 16.02 -23.69 2.16
CA THR A 50 16.83 -24.91 2.05
C THR A 50 17.80 -24.81 0.88
N LEU A 51 17.32 -24.34 -0.27
CA LEU A 51 18.11 -24.27 -1.51
C LEU A 51 17.61 -23.15 -2.41
N LEU A 52 18.55 -22.45 -3.06
CA LEU A 52 18.30 -21.54 -4.17
C LEU A 52 18.71 -22.28 -5.46
N HIS A 53 17.79 -22.41 -6.41
CA HIS A 53 17.98 -23.22 -7.63
C HIS A 53 18.67 -22.47 -8.76
N VAL A 54 18.73 -21.13 -8.68
CA VAL A 54 19.25 -20.26 -9.73
C VAL A 54 20.17 -19.19 -9.13
N GLY A 55 21.20 -18.80 -9.87
CA GLY A 55 22.16 -17.77 -9.51
C GLY A 55 21.75 -16.38 -9.97
N VAL A 56 22.43 -15.37 -9.43
CA VAL A 56 22.34 -13.99 -9.96
C VAL A 56 22.87 -13.98 -11.40
N GLY A 57 22.12 -13.34 -12.30
CA GLY A 57 22.42 -13.27 -13.74
C GLY A 57 21.71 -14.33 -14.57
N ASP A 58 21.16 -15.39 -13.97
CA ASP A 58 20.46 -16.44 -14.69
C ASP A 58 19.10 -15.95 -15.22
N THR A 59 18.68 -16.47 -16.37
CA THR A 59 17.35 -16.23 -16.94
C THR A 59 16.43 -17.39 -16.56
N VAL A 60 15.28 -17.06 -15.99
CA VAL A 60 14.26 -18.02 -15.57
C VAL A 60 12.99 -17.88 -16.40
N ALA A 61 12.29 -18.99 -16.61
CA ALA A 61 10.97 -19.02 -17.23
C ALA A 61 9.85 -18.89 -16.18
N ALA A 62 8.67 -18.40 -16.59
CA ALA A 62 7.49 -18.43 -15.75
C ALA A 62 7.19 -19.87 -15.26
N GLY A 63 7.01 -20.03 -13.95
CA GLY A 63 6.79 -21.30 -13.27
C GLY A 63 8.05 -22.08 -12.89
N GLU A 64 9.23 -21.63 -13.30
CA GLU A 64 10.51 -22.24 -12.94
C GLU A 64 10.77 -22.14 -11.43
N MET A 65 11.42 -23.15 -10.86
CA MET A 65 11.64 -23.23 -9.41
C MET A 65 12.79 -22.30 -9.01
N LEU A 66 12.55 -21.43 -8.04
CA LEU A 66 13.54 -20.47 -7.54
C LEU A 66 14.09 -20.91 -6.18
N VAL A 67 13.19 -21.26 -5.24
CA VAL A 67 13.54 -21.61 -3.86
C VAL A 67 12.85 -22.89 -3.43
N SER A 68 13.58 -23.77 -2.74
CA SER A 68 13.01 -24.82 -1.90
C SER A 68 13.23 -24.47 -0.43
N ALA A 69 12.19 -24.61 0.39
CA ALA A 69 12.22 -24.24 1.80
C ALA A 69 11.40 -25.21 2.66
N GLN A 70 11.63 -25.18 3.97
CA GLN A 70 10.84 -25.90 4.96
C GLN A 70 9.94 -24.93 5.74
N PRO A 71 8.67 -25.28 6.03
CA PRO A 71 7.81 -24.43 6.84
C PRO A 71 8.36 -24.31 8.26
N VAL A 72 8.41 -23.09 8.78
CA VAL A 72 8.69 -22.85 10.20
C VAL A 72 7.36 -22.48 10.84
N GLN A 73 6.89 -23.32 11.77
CA GLN A 73 5.72 -22.99 12.57
C GLN A 73 6.05 -21.80 13.46
N THR A 74 5.67 -20.62 13.01
CA THR A 74 5.43 -19.50 13.92
C THR A 74 4.00 -19.70 14.42
N GLU A 75 3.85 -19.94 15.73
CA GLU A 75 2.56 -19.79 16.38
C GLU A 75 2.14 -18.32 16.21
N VAL A 76 1.38 -18.06 15.15
CA VAL A 76 0.63 -16.82 15.02
C VAL A 76 -0.53 -16.97 16.00
N GLN A 77 -0.35 -16.48 17.21
CA GLN A 77 -1.49 -16.16 18.06
C GLN A 77 -2.36 -15.20 17.25
N PRO A 78 -3.65 -15.52 17.02
CA PRO A 78 -4.54 -14.59 16.35
C PRO A 78 -4.54 -13.32 17.20
N SER A 79 -4.01 -12.24 16.62
CA SER A 79 -4.08 -10.92 17.21
C SER A 79 -5.55 -10.65 17.49
N GLY A 80 -5.86 -10.57 18.78
CA GLY A 80 -7.21 -10.37 19.27
C GLY A 80 -7.86 -9.16 18.60
N ASP A 81 -9.17 -9.23 18.53
CA ASP A 81 -10.07 -8.26 17.92
C ASP A 81 -9.59 -6.81 18.14
N ILE A 82 -9.02 -6.21 17.09
CA ILE A 82 -8.42 -4.86 17.13
C ILE A 82 -9.47 -3.82 17.58
N ARG A 83 -10.76 -4.10 17.33
CA ARG A 83 -11.90 -3.30 17.79
C ARG A 83 -12.00 -3.23 19.32
N ALA A 84 -11.58 -4.25 20.05
CA ALA A 84 -11.58 -4.25 21.52
C ALA A 84 -10.41 -3.43 22.09
N ALA A 85 -9.22 -3.51 21.46
CA ALA A 85 -8.05 -2.74 21.89
C ALA A 85 -8.22 -1.22 21.67
N VAL A 86 -8.90 -0.80 20.59
CA VAL A 86 -9.20 0.62 20.34
C VAL A 86 -10.21 1.19 21.34
N LYS A 87 -11.17 0.38 21.83
CA LYS A 87 -12.11 0.81 22.89
C LYS A 87 -11.45 1.00 24.26
N ALA A 88 -10.32 0.36 24.51
CA ALA A 88 -9.61 0.42 25.79
C ALA A 88 -8.67 1.64 25.91
N HIS A 89 -8.32 2.31 24.80
CA HIS A 89 -7.52 3.53 24.84
C HIS A 89 -8.42 4.72 25.20
N LYS A 90 -8.66 4.91 26.51
CA LYS A 90 -9.30 6.11 27.02
C LYS A 90 -8.44 7.31 26.63
N ALA A 91 -8.98 8.22 25.82
CA ALA A 91 -8.30 9.47 25.52
C ALA A 91 -7.93 10.14 26.85
N PRO A 92 -6.69 10.65 27.01
CA PRO A 92 -6.31 11.37 28.22
C PRO A 92 -7.31 12.50 28.45
N GLU A 93 -7.86 12.56 29.67
CA GLU A 93 -8.94 13.48 30.07
C GLU A 93 -8.46 14.94 30.15
N ASP A 94 -7.15 15.17 30.06
CA ASP A 94 -6.53 16.49 29.92
C ASP A 94 -5.96 16.70 28.51
N PRO A 95 -6.26 17.83 27.83
CA PRO A 95 -5.69 18.18 26.55
C PRO A 95 -4.25 18.66 26.74
N VAL A 96 -3.34 17.73 27.06
CA VAL A 96 -1.90 17.97 26.87
C VAL A 96 -1.72 18.28 25.39
N CYS A 97 -1.21 19.46 25.08
CA CYS A 97 -0.93 19.91 23.72
C CYS A 97 0.08 18.96 23.06
N ARG A 98 -0.43 17.91 22.42
CA ARG A 98 0.37 16.93 21.68
C ARG A 98 0.81 17.53 20.35
N GLY A 99 1.93 18.25 20.37
CA GLY A 99 2.47 18.89 19.16
C GLY A 99 2.78 17.91 18.02
N ASP A 100 3.09 16.65 18.33
CA ASP A 100 3.23 15.56 17.35
C ASP A 100 1.90 15.21 16.66
N LEU A 101 0.80 15.09 17.41
CA LEU A 101 -0.54 14.87 16.87
C LEU A 101 -0.99 16.04 16.00
N HIS A 102 -0.68 17.26 16.43
CA HIS A 102 -0.99 18.46 15.64
C HIS A 102 -0.26 18.42 14.29
N ARG A 103 1.05 18.16 14.30
CA ARG A 103 1.84 18.00 13.06
C ARG A 103 1.29 16.92 12.13
N LEU A 104 0.85 15.78 12.67
CA LEU A 104 0.24 14.72 11.87
C LEU A 104 -1.09 15.18 11.24
N ARG A 105 -1.95 15.84 12.03
CA ARG A 105 -3.24 16.35 11.55
C ARG A 105 -3.04 17.42 10.48
N ASP A 106 -2.12 18.35 10.70
CA ASP A 106 -1.76 19.36 9.71
C ASP A 106 -1.33 18.69 8.41
N ARG A 107 -0.44 17.69 8.51
CA ARG A 107 0.06 16.94 7.37
C ARG A 107 -1.05 16.20 6.60
N LEU A 108 -2.02 15.62 7.29
CA LEU A 108 -3.17 14.96 6.68
C LEU A 108 -4.10 15.96 5.99
N ALA A 109 -4.34 17.12 6.61
CA ALA A 109 -5.21 18.16 6.06
C ALA A 109 -4.76 18.63 4.66
N TRP A 110 -3.45 18.67 4.40
CA TRP A 110 -2.91 18.96 3.05
C TRP A 110 -3.39 18.00 1.95
N THR A 111 -3.81 16.79 2.31
CA THR A 111 -4.26 15.79 1.34
C THR A 111 -5.75 15.88 1.05
N GLU A 112 -6.50 16.63 1.86
CA GLU A 112 -7.95 16.79 1.74
C GLU A 112 -8.31 17.83 0.68
N ASP A 113 -9.54 17.75 0.17
CA ASP A 113 -10.03 18.68 -0.85
C ASP A 113 -10.12 20.12 -0.32
N ALA A 114 -10.36 20.29 0.98
CA ALA A 114 -10.37 21.60 1.65
C ALA A 114 -9.05 22.36 1.49
N ALA A 115 -7.92 21.66 1.42
CA ALA A 115 -6.60 22.27 1.21
C ALA A 115 -6.26 22.50 -0.27
N ARG A 116 -7.14 22.14 -1.21
CA ARG A 116 -6.87 22.16 -2.66
C ARG A 116 -7.97 22.87 -3.48
N PRO A 117 -8.39 24.09 -3.10
CA PRO A 117 -9.56 24.75 -3.69
C PRO A 117 -9.46 24.95 -5.21
N GLU A 118 -8.26 25.23 -5.75
CA GLU A 118 -8.06 25.41 -7.19
C GLU A 118 -8.26 24.09 -7.97
N ALA A 119 -7.76 22.97 -7.45
CA ALA A 119 -7.90 21.66 -8.07
C ALA A 119 -9.37 21.22 -8.05
N VAL A 120 -10.06 21.41 -6.93
CA VAL A 120 -11.48 21.12 -6.75
C VAL A 120 -12.33 21.96 -7.70
N SER A 121 -12.11 23.28 -7.74
CA SER A 121 -12.84 24.20 -8.61
C SER A 121 -12.70 23.83 -10.09
N ARG A 122 -11.49 23.47 -10.55
CA ARG A 122 -11.29 23.00 -11.94
C ARG A 122 -12.05 21.72 -12.26
N ARG A 123 -12.14 20.79 -11.31
CA ARG A 123 -12.93 19.55 -11.48
C ARG A 123 -14.43 19.85 -11.54
N HIS A 124 -14.92 20.65 -10.60
CA HIS A 124 -16.33 21.02 -10.52
C HIS A 124 -16.78 21.86 -11.73
N ALA A 125 -15.92 22.73 -12.26
CA ALA A 125 -16.19 23.48 -13.49
C ALA A 125 -16.39 22.58 -14.71
N GLN A 126 -15.84 21.36 -14.69
CA GLN A 126 -16.07 20.34 -15.72
C GLN A 126 -17.32 19.47 -15.44
N GLY A 127 -18.05 19.74 -14.36
CA GLY A 127 -19.19 18.93 -13.90
C GLY A 127 -18.76 17.59 -13.29
N LEU A 128 -17.49 17.44 -12.91
CA LEU A 128 -16.93 16.19 -12.43
C LEU A 128 -16.58 16.28 -10.94
N ARG A 129 -16.75 15.17 -10.22
CA ARG A 129 -16.38 15.03 -8.80
C ARG A 129 -14.87 14.82 -8.61
N THR A 130 -14.33 15.16 -7.45
CA THR A 130 -12.97 14.77 -7.07
C THR A 130 -12.88 13.27 -6.77
N ALA A 131 -11.66 12.75 -6.62
CA ALA A 131 -11.46 11.36 -6.20
C ALA A 131 -12.06 11.10 -4.80
N ARG A 132 -11.88 12.05 -3.87
CA ARG A 132 -12.38 11.94 -2.50
C ARG A 132 -13.91 12.05 -2.43
N GLU A 133 -14.52 12.93 -3.21
CA GLU A 133 -15.97 13.02 -3.34
C GLU A 133 -16.58 11.73 -3.90
N ASN A 134 -15.92 11.10 -4.88
CA ASN A 134 -16.36 9.81 -5.40
C ASN A 134 -16.30 8.71 -4.33
N ILE A 135 -15.23 8.67 -3.55
CA ILE A 135 -15.09 7.70 -2.44
C ILE A 135 -16.15 7.95 -1.37
N ALA A 136 -16.36 9.21 -0.97
CA ALA A 136 -17.37 9.58 0.01
C ALA A 136 -18.80 9.26 -0.47
N ALA A 137 -19.07 9.36 -1.78
CA ALA A 137 -20.35 8.98 -2.36
C ALA A 137 -20.53 7.47 -2.49
N LEU A 138 -19.44 6.70 -2.59
CA LEU A 138 -19.46 5.25 -2.75
C LEU A 138 -19.51 4.52 -1.39
N CYS A 139 -18.70 4.96 -0.44
CA CYS A 139 -18.56 4.31 0.85
C CYS A 139 -19.64 4.77 1.83
N ASP A 140 -20.07 3.86 2.70
CA ASP A 140 -20.92 4.18 3.84
C ASP A 140 -20.20 5.22 4.73
N GLU A 141 -20.96 6.14 5.31
CA GLU A 141 -20.42 7.27 6.08
C GLU A 141 -19.49 6.81 7.21
N GLY A 142 -18.29 7.40 7.28
CA GLY A 142 -17.28 7.08 8.30
C GLY A 142 -16.63 5.70 8.16
N SER A 143 -16.94 4.91 7.12
CA SER A 143 -16.39 3.56 6.96
C SER A 143 -15.02 3.51 6.27
N PHE A 144 -14.66 4.55 5.50
CA PHE A 144 -13.45 4.55 4.67
C PHE A 144 -12.19 4.79 5.51
N LEU A 145 -11.25 3.84 5.43
CA LEU A 145 -9.94 3.88 6.05
C LEU A 145 -8.87 3.94 4.96
N GLU A 146 -8.25 5.11 4.83
CA GLU A 146 -7.27 5.38 3.78
C GLU A 146 -5.89 4.80 4.10
N TYR A 147 -5.25 4.24 3.07
CA TYR A 147 -3.90 3.71 3.09
C TYR A 147 -2.98 4.65 2.31
N GLY A 148 -1.82 4.96 2.91
CA GLY A 148 -0.79 5.76 2.24
C GLY A 148 -1.23 7.19 1.85
N ALA A 149 -2.08 7.83 2.66
CA ALA A 149 -2.54 9.22 2.41
C ALA A 149 -1.37 10.20 2.27
N LEU A 150 -0.32 10.02 3.09
CA LEU A 150 0.87 10.87 3.12
C LEU A 150 1.92 10.53 2.05
N ALA A 151 1.62 9.59 1.14
CA ALA A 151 2.50 9.30 0.02
C ALA A 151 2.64 10.52 -0.90
N VAL A 152 3.84 10.70 -1.45
CA VAL A 152 4.17 11.74 -2.44
C VAL A 152 4.91 11.11 -3.60
N ALA A 153 4.94 11.79 -4.76
CA ALA A 153 5.61 11.27 -5.93
C ALA A 153 7.11 11.02 -5.67
N ALA A 154 7.65 9.97 -6.30
CA ALA A 154 9.07 9.60 -6.21
C ALA A 154 9.98 10.53 -7.05
N GLN A 155 9.89 11.84 -6.82
CA GLN A 155 10.60 12.89 -7.58
C GLN A 155 11.44 13.82 -6.67
N ARG A 156 11.90 13.32 -5.51
CA ARG A 156 12.71 14.10 -4.53
C ARG A 156 14.05 14.63 -5.08
N SER A 157 14.53 14.09 -6.21
CA SER A 157 15.72 14.61 -6.90
C SER A 157 15.44 15.84 -7.77
N ARG A 158 14.17 16.10 -8.13
CA ARG A 158 13.78 17.18 -9.06
C ARG A 158 12.95 18.27 -8.41
N ARG A 159 12.32 18.00 -7.27
CA ARG A 159 11.37 18.87 -6.59
C ARG A 159 11.67 18.91 -5.10
N SER A 160 11.35 20.05 -4.47
CA SER A 160 11.44 20.18 -3.02
C SER A 160 10.39 19.31 -2.34
N GLU A 161 10.61 18.99 -1.07
CA GLU A 161 9.62 18.26 -0.28
C GLU A 161 8.29 19.04 -0.21
N GLU A 162 8.32 20.33 0.07
CA GLU A 162 7.12 21.18 0.10
C GLU A 162 6.34 21.18 -1.23
N ASP A 163 7.01 21.22 -2.38
CA ASP A 163 6.36 21.11 -3.69
C ASP A 163 5.66 19.76 -3.83
N LEU A 164 6.34 18.66 -3.49
CA LEU A 164 5.78 17.31 -3.54
C LEU A 164 4.58 17.17 -2.60
N MET A 165 4.65 17.79 -1.42
CA MET A 165 3.58 17.80 -0.42
C MET A 165 2.31 18.48 -0.95
N ALA A 166 2.46 19.63 -1.60
CA ALA A 166 1.34 20.42 -2.10
C ALA A 166 0.77 19.85 -3.41
N ASN A 167 1.64 19.41 -4.32
CA ASN A 167 1.27 19.09 -5.71
C ASN A 167 1.14 17.60 -6.00
N THR A 168 1.60 16.72 -5.10
CA THR A 168 1.50 15.26 -5.28
C THR A 168 0.89 14.52 -4.08
N PRO A 169 -0.24 15.00 -3.51
CA PRO A 169 -0.87 14.32 -2.38
C PRO A 169 -1.29 12.89 -2.76
N ALA A 170 -1.07 11.95 -1.84
CA ALA A 170 -1.34 10.52 -2.00
C ALA A 170 -0.69 9.87 -3.25
N ASP A 171 0.32 10.50 -3.85
CA ASP A 171 0.87 10.18 -5.18
C ASP A 171 -0.21 10.04 -6.27
N GLY A 172 -1.27 10.85 -6.17
CA GLY A 172 -2.35 10.87 -7.16
C GLY A 172 -3.27 9.66 -7.15
N MET A 173 -3.27 8.84 -6.10
CA MET A 173 -4.25 7.77 -5.92
C MET A 173 -4.67 7.64 -4.46
N VAL A 174 -5.98 7.72 -4.22
CA VAL A 174 -6.58 7.47 -2.90
C VAL A 174 -6.94 5.99 -2.85
N THR A 175 -6.37 5.25 -1.91
CA THR A 175 -6.63 3.81 -1.74
C THR A 175 -7.01 3.52 -0.30
N GLY A 176 -7.84 2.51 -0.09
CA GLY A 176 -8.23 2.12 1.26
C GLY A 176 -9.30 1.05 1.29
N ILE A 177 -9.82 0.83 2.49
CA ILE A 177 -10.88 -0.14 2.76
C ILE A 177 -12.07 0.63 3.31
N GLY A 178 -13.24 0.44 2.70
CA GLY A 178 -14.50 1.00 3.17
C GLY A 178 -15.58 -0.07 3.28
N SER A 179 -16.81 0.37 3.51
CA SER A 179 -18.01 -0.46 3.37
C SER A 179 -18.92 0.14 2.30
N VAL A 180 -19.59 -0.68 1.51
CA VAL A 180 -20.57 -0.23 0.51
C VAL A 180 -21.86 -1.00 0.72
N ASN A 181 -22.98 -0.29 0.91
CA ASN A 181 -24.29 -0.86 1.16
C ASN A 181 -24.34 -1.75 2.42
N GLY A 182 -23.64 -1.34 3.49
CA GLY A 182 -23.58 -2.05 4.78
C GLY A 182 -24.95 -2.32 5.39
N THR A 183 -25.90 -1.41 5.22
CA THR A 183 -27.29 -1.57 5.69
C THR A 183 -28.06 -2.67 4.97
N VAL A 184 -27.68 -3.01 3.74
CA VAL A 184 -28.35 -4.02 2.90
C VAL A 184 -27.72 -5.40 3.09
N PHE A 185 -26.39 -5.48 3.10
CA PHE A 185 -25.67 -6.76 3.09
C PHE A 185 -25.03 -7.15 4.43
N GLY A 186 -24.97 -6.23 5.40
CA GLY A 186 -24.27 -6.41 6.68
C GLY A 186 -22.75 -6.16 6.57
N GLU A 187 -22.13 -5.75 7.68
CA GLU A 187 -20.74 -5.24 7.74
C GLU A 187 -19.72 -6.17 7.06
N ALA A 188 -19.80 -7.48 7.31
CA ALA A 188 -18.81 -8.43 6.81
C ALA A 188 -18.80 -8.55 5.27
N ARG A 189 -19.98 -8.45 4.64
CA ARG A 189 -20.13 -8.59 3.18
C ARG A 189 -20.02 -7.26 2.43
N ALA A 190 -20.22 -6.15 3.13
CA ALA A 190 -20.11 -4.80 2.56
C ALA A 190 -18.66 -4.30 2.48
N ARG A 191 -17.72 -4.95 3.18
CA ARG A 191 -16.30 -4.58 3.17
C ARG A 191 -15.73 -4.61 1.76
N THR A 192 -15.21 -3.48 1.31
CA THR A 192 -14.80 -3.26 -0.07
C THR A 192 -13.45 -2.55 -0.11
N VAL A 193 -12.54 -3.00 -0.98
CA VAL A 193 -11.33 -2.25 -1.32
C VAL A 193 -11.72 -1.17 -2.33
N VAL A 194 -11.32 0.07 -2.06
CA VAL A 194 -11.63 1.21 -2.92
C VAL A 194 -10.33 1.88 -3.34
N MET A 195 -10.21 2.12 -4.64
CA MET A 195 -9.07 2.78 -5.26
C MET A 195 -9.59 3.82 -6.25
N ALA A 196 -9.13 5.06 -6.11
CA ALA A 196 -9.50 6.14 -6.99
C ALA A 196 -8.26 6.95 -7.38
N TYR A 197 -7.96 6.99 -8.68
CA TYR A 197 -6.98 7.94 -9.21
C TYR A 197 -7.51 9.36 -9.11
N ASP A 198 -6.65 10.27 -8.68
CA ASP A 198 -6.91 11.70 -8.65
C ASP A 198 -6.36 12.37 -9.91
N ALA A 199 -7.26 12.64 -10.86
CA ALA A 199 -6.93 13.30 -12.12
C ALA A 199 -6.31 14.69 -11.94
N THR A 200 -6.46 15.33 -10.77
CA THR A 200 -5.85 16.64 -10.50
C THR A 200 -4.36 16.55 -10.17
N VAL A 201 -3.87 15.36 -9.85
CA VAL A 201 -2.48 15.11 -9.47
C VAL A 201 -1.78 14.39 -10.62
N LEU A 202 -0.89 15.09 -11.32
CA LEU A 202 -0.13 14.55 -12.46
C LEU A 202 -1.03 13.85 -13.51
N ALA A 203 -2.24 14.38 -13.74
CA ALA A 203 -3.24 13.79 -14.64
C ALA A 203 -3.73 12.37 -14.26
N GLY A 204 -3.52 11.94 -13.01
CA GLY A 204 -3.91 10.61 -12.53
C GLY A 204 -3.06 9.48 -13.11
N THR A 205 -1.81 9.77 -13.48
CA THR A 205 -0.90 8.75 -14.03
C THR A 205 -0.37 7.79 -12.98
N GLN A 206 0.05 6.61 -13.43
CA GLN A 206 0.71 5.62 -12.57
C GLN A 206 2.17 6.03 -12.32
N GLY A 207 2.56 6.05 -11.05
CA GLY A 207 3.88 6.37 -10.55
C GLY A 207 4.36 5.29 -9.58
N MET A 208 5.63 5.35 -9.18
CA MET A 208 6.23 4.31 -8.33
C MET A 208 5.50 4.12 -6.99
N ARG A 209 5.11 5.21 -6.29
CA ARG A 209 4.48 5.09 -4.97
C ARG A 209 3.03 4.69 -5.08
N ASN A 210 2.29 5.21 -6.06
CA ASN A 210 0.91 4.78 -6.27
C ASN A 210 0.85 3.33 -6.77
N HIS A 211 1.84 2.82 -7.51
CA HIS A 211 1.91 1.39 -7.83
C HIS A 211 2.07 0.54 -6.56
N GLN A 212 3.01 0.90 -5.67
CA GLN A 212 3.16 0.25 -4.36
C GLN A 212 1.88 0.30 -3.51
N LYS A 213 1.07 1.37 -3.66
CA LYS A 213 -0.23 1.49 -2.99
C LYS A 213 -1.30 0.57 -3.58
N THR A 214 -1.21 0.23 -4.86
CA THR A 214 -2.09 -0.74 -5.53
C THR A 214 -1.80 -2.16 -5.07
N ASP A 215 -0.51 -2.50 -4.93
CA ASP A 215 -0.08 -3.85 -4.54
C ASP A 215 -0.43 -4.20 -3.08
N ARG A 216 -0.64 -3.18 -2.23
CA ARG A 216 -0.79 -3.30 -0.78
C ARG A 216 -2.20 -3.65 -0.32
#